data_AF-A0AA36DLI2-F1
#
_entry.id   AF-A0AA36DLI2-F1
#
_cell.length_a   1.000
_cell.length_b   1.000
_cell.length_c   1.000
_cell.angle_alpha   90.00
_cell.angle_beta   90.00
_cell.angle_gamma   90.00
#
_symmetry.space_group_name_H-M   'P 1'
#
loop_
_entity.id
_entity.type
_entity.pdbx_description
1 polymer ?
#
loop_
_entity_poly.entity_id
_entity_poly.type
_entity_poly.pdbx_seq_one_letter_code
_entity_poly.pdbx_strand_id
1 'polypeptide(L)'
;MLFSQYLPSYDEVGRVICLIVSATYAAYPFMQFGIVYNRVIALFLPFKFDKLCPIQAAWIFVTLGLLYAAFFVAHQLAHGCRFAYDAKTLNWQYLNCPYEDRKYFYIFPVLIMTAAVLILNSVVAFQLMIKKLKATTSCLYEKKNRRMFWQGFVQDVFNANDLIWQCFLSGLINSPIWVFIADTLVWELSPICDG
;
A
#
# COMPACT_ATOMS: atom_id res chain seq x y z
N MET A 1 -35.42 -3.61 -14.23
CA MET A 1 -35.24 -2.15 -14.04
C MET A 1 -35.93 -1.78 -12.73
N LEU A 2 -35.18 -1.57 -11.62
CA LEU A 2 -35.65 -0.89 -10.38
C LEU A 2 -34.61 -1.05 -9.24
N PHE A 3 -33.33 -0.78 -9.51
CA PHE A 3 -32.31 -0.66 -8.45
C PHE A 3 -31.55 0.67 -8.49
N SER A 4 -31.93 1.60 -9.40
CA SER A 4 -31.28 2.92 -9.53
C SER A 4 -32.04 4.06 -8.84
N GLN A 5 -33.12 3.76 -8.10
CA GLN A 5 -34.01 4.78 -7.50
C GLN A 5 -33.84 4.94 -5.98
N TYR A 6 -33.03 4.09 -5.34
CA TYR A 6 -32.86 4.08 -3.88
C TYR A 6 -31.48 4.48 -3.37
N LEU A 7 -30.58 4.90 -4.26
CA LEU A 7 -29.31 5.46 -3.84
C LEU A 7 -29.35 6.99 -4.04
N PRO A 8 -29.13 7.78 -2.96
CA PRO A 8 -29.14 9.24 -3.00
C PRO A 8 -28.08 9.72 -4.00
N SER A 9 -28.25 10.93 -4.57
CA SER A 9 -27.30 11.55 -5.52
C SER A 9 -25.84 11.19 -5.22
N TYR A 10 -25.34 10.22 -6.00
CA TYR A 10 -24.18 9.37 -5.73
C TYR A 10 -22.81 10.07 -5.73
N ASP A 11 -22.75 11.37 -5.97
CA ASP A 11 -21.51 12.04 -6.37
C ASP A 11 -20.63 12.42 -5.17
N GLU A 12 -21.19 12.90 -4.07
CA GLU A 12 -20.39 13.47 -2.97
C GLU A 12 -19.88 12.44 -1.96
N VAL A 13 -20.68 11.42 -1.60
CA VAL A 13 -20.25 10.39 -0.64
C VAL A 13 -19.17 9.49 -1.25
N GLY A 14 -19.36 9.05 -2.49
CA GLY A 14 -18.35 8.27 -3.23
C GLY A 14 -17.05 9.04 -3.41
N ARG A 15 -17.16 10.36 -3.66
CA ARG A 15 -16.02 11.26 -3.74
C ARG A 15 -15.28 11.39 -2.41
N VAL A 16 -15.96 11.59 -1.28
CA VAL A 16 -15.30 11.69 0.04
C VAL A 16 -14.58 10.39 0.40
N ILE A 17 -15.24 9.24 0.22
CA ILE A 17 -14.63 7.93 0.48
C ILE A 17 -13.38 7.74 -0.38
N CYS A 18 -13.44 8.10 -1.66
CA CYS A 18 -12.27 8.04 -2.52
C CYS A 18 -11.13 8.92 -2.03
N LEU A 19 -11.37 10.18 -1.66
CA LEU A 19 -10.30 11.09 -1.25
C LEU A 19 -9.55 10.50 -0.04
N ILE A 20 -10.28 9.88 0.89
CA ILE A 20 -9.70 9.20 2.05
C ILE A 20 -8.92 7.96 1.62
N VAL A 21 -9.49 7.11 0.77
CA VAL A 21 -8.86 5.88 0.30
C VAL A 21 -7.59 6.21 -0.48
N SER A 22 -7.67 7.06 -1.51
CA SER A 22 -6.53 7.50 -2.32
C SER A 22 -5.43 8.15 -1.50
N ALA A 23 -5.77 8.97 -0.50
CA ALA A 23 -4.79 9.52 0.43
C ALA A 23 -4.07 8.42 1.22
N THR A 24 -4.83 7.44 1.73
CA THR A 24 -4.29 6.34 2.52
C THR A 24 -3.35 5.47 1.70
N TYR A 25 -3.73 5.11 0.48
CA TYR A 25 -2.86 4.35 -0.43
C TYR A 25 -1.60 5.12 -0.83
N ALA A 26 -1.70 6.44 -1.03
CA ALA A 26 -0.55 7.27 -1.34
C ALA A 26 0.45 7.36 -0.16
N ALA A 27 -0.05 7.43 1.08
CA ALA A 27 0.78 7.50 2.28
C ALA A 27 1.40 6.15 2.69
N TYR A 28 0.73 5.04 2.38
CA TYR A 28 1.08 3.70 2.86
C TYR A 28 2.52 3.27 2.53
N PRO A 29 3.05 3.42 1.30
CA PRO A 29 4.44 3.05 0.98
C PRO A 29 5.49 3.81 1.80
N PHE A 30 5.21 5.05 2.20
CA PHE A 30 6.11 5.83 3.06
C PHE A 30 6.17 5.27 4.48
N MET A 31 5.02 4.84 5.01
CA MET A 31 4.94 4.18 6.31
C MET A 31 5.69 2.84 6.29
N GLN A 32 5.47 2.03 5.24
CA GLN A 32 6.21 0.78 5.04
C GLN A 32 7.72 1.03 4.98
N PHE A 33 8.14 2.05 4.22
CA PHE A 33 9.56 2.40 4.11
C PHE A 33 10.18 2.77 5.46
N GLY A 34 9.48 3.55 6.29
CA GLY A 34 9.92 3.86 7.65
C GLY A 34 10.08 2.62 8.54
N ILE A 35 9.14 1.66 8.45
CA ILE A 35 9.20 0.39 9.18
C ILE A 35 10.43 -0.43 8.75
N VAL A 36 10.67 -0.53 7.44
CA VAL A 36 11.82 -1.29 6.92
C VAL A 36 13.13 -0.61 7.25
N TYR A 37 13.21 0.71 7.14
CA TYR A 37 14.37 1.49 7.56
C TYR A 37 14.74 1.18 9.02
N ASN A 38 13.75 1.22 9.93
CA ASN A 38 13.96 0.88 11.34
C ASN A 38 14.54 -0.54 11.52
N ARG A 39 14.02 -1.54 10.78
CA ARG A 39 14.51 -2.93 10.82
C ARG A 39 15.93 -3.07 10.31
N VAL A 40 16.28 -2.35 9.23
CA VAL A 40 17.63 -2.34 8.65
C VAL A 40 18.63 -1.77 9.65
N ILE A 41 18.35 -0.60 10.24
CA ILE A 41 19.25 0.00 11.23
C ILE A 41 19.42 -0.91 12.45
N ALA A 42 18.34 -1.52 12.95
CA ALA A 42 18.40 -2.45 14.08
C ALA A 42 19.29 -3.68 13.82
N LEU A 43 19.28 -4.20 12.58
CA LEU A 43 20.02 -5.43 12.24
C LEU A 43 21.47 -5.18 11.84
N PHE A 44 21.77 -4.08 11.16
CA PHE A 44 23.09 -3.79 10.62
C PHE A 44 23.89 -2.78 11.45
N LEU A 45 23.23 -1.88 12.18
CA LEU A 45 23.87 -0.79 12.93
C LEU A 45 23.32 -0.65 14.36
N PRO A 46 23.32 -1.73 15.18
CA PRO A 46 22.71 -1.70 16.52
C PRO A 46 23.33 -0.64 17.44
N PHE A 47 24.65 -0.39 17.35
CA PHE A 47 25.35 0.57 18.21
C PHE A 47 25.00 2.05 17.94
N LYS A 48 24.37 2.34 16.80
CA LYS A 48 23.92 3.71 16.43
C LYS A 48 22.40 3.83 16.40
N PHE A 49 21.67 2.78 16.83
CA PHE A 49 20.22 2.72 16.75
C PHE A 49 19.55 3.91 17.45
N ASP A 50 19.97 4.23 18.67
CA ASP A 50 19.38 5.33 19.46
C ASP A 50 19.58 6.72 18.83
N LYS A 51 20.64 6.87 18.02
CA LYS A 51 20.93 8.13 17.31
C LYS A 51 20.23 8.23 15.96
N LEU A 52 20.06 7.10 15.27
CA LEU A 52 19.52 7.06 13.89
C LEU A 52 18.01 6.80 13.83
N CYS A 53 17.44 6.19 14.87
CA CYS A 53 16.02 5.88 14.97
C CYS A 53 15.40 6.40 16.29
N PRO A 54 15.54 7.69 16.64
CA PRO A 54 14.71 8.26 17.70
C PRO A 54 13.24 8.25 17.27
N ILE A 55 12.30 8.34 18.21
CA ILE A 55 10.86 8.41 17.89
C ILE A 55 10.52 9.56 16.93
N GLN A 56 11.32 10.62 16.93
CA GLN A 56 11.25 11.74 15.99
C GLN A 56 11.44 11.30 14.54
N ALA A 57 12.31 10.32 14.27
CA ALA A 57 12.52 9.80 12.91
C ALA A 57 11.28 9.08 12.37
N ALA A 58 10.52 8.39 13.23
CA ALA A 58 9.24 7.80 12.83
C ALA A 58 8.23 8.86 12.41
N TRP A 59 8.14 9.97 13.16
CA TRP A 59 7.29 11.10 12.80
C TRP A 59 7.68 11.73 11.46
N ILE A 60 8.97 11.78 11.11
CA ILE A 60 9.41 12.26 9.78
C ILE A 60 8.77 11.44 8.66
N PHE A 61 8.81 10.11 8.73
CA PHE A 61 8.20 9.26 7.70
C PHE A 61 6.67 9.41 7.64
N VAL A 62 6.00 9.51 8.79
CA VAL A 62 4.55 9.73 8.86
C VAL A 62 4.18 11.08 8.25
N THR A 63 4.87 12.15 8.63
CA THR A 63 4.61 13.50 8.11
C THR A 63 4.88 13.57 6.61
N LEU A 64 5.97 12.98 6.12
CA LEU A 64 6.27 12.94 4.69
C LEU A 64 5.18 12.17 3.90
N GLY A 65 4.74 11.02 4.40
CA GLY A 65 3.67 10.25 3.78
C GLY A 65 2.33 11.01 3.74
N LEU A 66 1.97 11.69 4.83
CA LEU A 66 0.75 12.50 4.89
C LEU A 66 0.84 13.75 4.00
N LEU A 67 1.99 14.41 3.93
CA LEU A 67 2.21 15.55 3.03
C LEU A 67 2.10 15.11 1.56
N TYR A 68 2.68 13.97 1.21
CA TYR A 68 2.56 13.41 -0.14
C TYR A 68 1.10 13.07 -0.48
N ALA A 69 0.38 12.43 0.44
CA ALA A 69 -1.04 12.13 0.28
C ALA A 69 -1.90 13.39 0.12
N ALA A 70 -1.66 14.42 0.94
CA ALA A 70 -2.35 15.70 0.85
C ALA A 70 -2.07 16.41 -0.49
N PHE A 71 -0.83 16.40 -0.95
CA PHE A 71 -0.45 16.91 -2.26
C PHE A 71 -1.19 16.18 -3.39
N PHE A 72 -1.20 14.85 -3.36
CA PHE A 72 -1.88 14.04 -4.35
C PHE A 72 -3.39 14.31 -4.39
N VAL A 73 -4.04 14.36 -3.24
CA VAL A 73 -5.47 14.68 -3.12
C VAL A 73 -5.77 16.11 -3.62
N ALA A 74 -4.96 17.09 -3.23
CA ALA A 74 -5.13 18.47 -3.69
C ALA A 74 -5.00 18.56 -5.22
N HIS A 75 -4.04 17.83 -5.80
CA HIS A 75 -3.87 17.74 -7.25
C HIS A 75 -5.11 17.13 -7.92
N GLN A 76 -5.64 16.03 -7.40
CA GLN A 76 -6.89 15.44 -7.93
C GLN A 76 -8.06 16.43 -7.86
N LEU A 77 -8.24 17.12 -6.73
CA LEU A 77 -9.31 18.10 -6.56
C LEU A 77 -9.17 19.28 -7.54
N ALA A 78 -7.96 19.77 -7.77
CA ALA A 78 -7.70 20.87 -8.70
C ALA A 78 -8.07 20.50 -10.15
N HIS A 79 -7.83 19.25 -10.56
CA HIS A 79 -8.19 18.74 -11.88
C HIS A 79 -9.67 18.29 -12.00
N GLY A 80 -10.46 18.40 -10.92
CA GLY A 80 -11.86 17.96 -10.92
C GLY A 80 -12.02 16.44 -11.03
N CYS A 81 -10.99 15.69 -10.66
CA CYS A 81 -11.00 14.23 -10.62
C CYS A 81 -12.11 13.72 -9.70
N ARG A 82 -12.79 12.66 -10.16
CA ARG A 82 -13.79 11.95 -9.37
C ARG A 82 -13.51 10.47 -9.40
N PHE A 83 -14.02 9.76 -8.41
CA PHE A 83 -13.97 8.32 -8.35
C PHE A 83 -15.36 7.83 -8.02
N ALA A 84 -15.91 7.07 -8.94
CA ALA A 84 -17.29 6.60 -8.85
C ALA A 84 -17.33 5.11 -9.13
N TYR A 85 -18.24 4.43 -8.46
CA TYR A 85 -18.50 3.03 -8.71
C TYR A 85 -19.34 2.89 -9.98
N ASP A 86 -18.82 2.19 -10.99
CA ASP A 86 -19.57 1.82 -12.18
C ASP A 86 -20.19 0.42 -11.99
N ALA A 87 -21.51 0.39 -11.84
CA ALA A 87 -22.28 -0.83 -11.67
C ALA A 87 -22.26 -1.76 -12.91
N LYS A 88 -21.90 -1.26 -14.10
CA LYS A 88 -21.80 -2.10 -15.32
C LYS A 88 -20.52 -2.93 -15.34
N THR A 89 -19.42 -2.35 -14.86
CA THR A 89 -18.12 -3.04 -14.76
C THR A 89 -17.87 -3.61 -13.37
N LEU A 90 -18.80 -3.38 -12.43
CA LEU A 90 -18.69 -3.73 -11.01
C LEU A 90 -17.38 -3.24 -10.37
N ASN A 91 -16.91 -2.07 -10.80
CA ASN A 91 -15.59 -1.57 -10.44
C ASN A 91 -15.62 -0.08 -10.15
N TRP A 92 -14.70 0.36 -9.30
CA TRP A 92 -14.46 1.77 -9.04
C TRP A 92 -13.57 2.37 -10.12
N GLN A 93 -14.07 3.43 -10.76
CA GLN A 93 -13.35 4.09 -11.85
C GLN A 93 -13.10 5.55 -11.53
N TYR A 94 -11.91 5.99 -11.92
CA TYR A 94 -11.55 7.40 -11.91
C TYR A 94 -12.12 8.09 -13.15
N LEU A 95 -13.00 9.06 -12.91
CA LEU A 95 -13.64 9.89 -13.93
C LEU A 95 -12.93 11.25 -14.00
N ASN A 96 -12.80 11.80 -15.21
CA ASN A 96 -12.19 13.10 -15.47
C ASN A 96 -10.75 13.26 -14.96
N CYS A 97 -10.00 12.17 -14.85
CA CYS A 97 -8.58 12.18 -14.51
C CYS A 97 -7.73 11.82 -15.71
N PRO A 98 -6.83 12.71 -16.18
CA PRO A 98 -5.85 12.36 -17.19
C PRO A 98 -5.03 11.14 -16.74
N TYR A 99 -4.90 10.14 -17.61
CA TYR A 99 -4.15 8.92 -17.30
C TYR A 99 -2.67 9.22 -17.05
N GLU A 100 -2.08 10.11 -17.84
CA GLU A 100 -0.67 10.51 -17.69
C GLU A 100 -0.40 11.13 -16.30
N ASP A 101 -1.28 11.98 -15.81
CA ASP A 101 -1.13 12.57 -14.47
C ASP A 101 -1.16 11.50 -13.38
N ARG A 102 -2.12 10.56 -13.45
CA ARG A 102 -2.17 9.45 -12.48
C ARG A 102 -0.92 8.57 -12.57
N LYS A 103 -0.43 8.32 -13.78
CA LYS A 103 0.72 7.46 -14.02
C LYS A 103 1.99 8.02 -13.38
N TYR A 104 2.28 9.30 -13.58
CA TYR A 104 3.50 9.94 -13.06
C TYR A 104 3.40 10.37 -11.60
N PHE A 105 2.23 10.84 -11.13
CA PHE A 105 2.07 11.36 -9.77
C PHE A 105 1.59 10.31 -8.75
N TYR A 106 1.21 9.11 -9.19
CA TYR A 106 0.73 8.06 -8.28
C TYR A 106 1.31 6.69 -8.59
N ILE A 107 1.03 6.15 -9.78
CA ILE A 107 1.36 4.75 -10.10
C ILE A 107 2.87 4.50 -10.00
N PHE A 108 3.69 5.28 -10.71
CA PHE A 108 5.14 5.07 -10.68
C PHE A 108 5.79 5.33 -9.31
N PRO A 109 5.53 6.46 -8.61
CA PRO A 109 6.11 6.67 -7.29
C PRO A 109 5.74 5.58 -6.28
N VAL A 110 4.47 5.15 -6.26
CA VAL A 110 4.00 4.08 -5.36
C VAL A 110 4.69 2.76 -5.70
N LEU A 111 4.75 2.37 -6.99
CA LEU A 111 5.43 1.15 -7.41
C LEU A 111 6.93 1.15 -7.08
N ILE A 112 7.63 2.27 -7.31
CA ILE A 112 9.06 2.40 -7.00
C ILE A 112 9.29 2.26 -5.49
N MET A 113 8.48 2.92 -4.67
CA MET A 113 8.58 2.84 -3.22
C MET A 113 8.27 1.43 -2.71
N THR A 114 7.20 0.79 -3.19
CA THR A 114 6.86 -0.59 -2.84
C THR A 114 7.96 -1.57 -3.26
N ALA A 115 8.55 -1.40 -4.44
CA ALA A 115 9.69 -2.21 -4.88
C ALA A 115 10.91 -2.03 -3.96
N ALA A 116 11.25 -0.79 -3.59
CA ALA A 116 12.35 -0.49 -2.67
C ALA A 116 12.11 -1.12 -1.29
N VAL A 117 10.89 -1.02 -0.76
CA VAL A 117 10.46 -1.67 0.49
C VAL A 117 10.66 -3.18 0.42
N LEU A 118 10.19 -3.83 -0.66
CA LEU A 118 10.32 -5.28 -0.83
C LEU A 118 11.77 -5.74 -0.93
N ILE A 119 12.62 -5.01 -1.66
CA ILE A 119 14.05 -5.33 -1.76
C ILE A 119 14.70 -5.27 -0.37
N LEU A 120 14.50 -4.17 0.36
CA LEU A 120 15.08 -4.00 1.69
C LEU A 120 14.54 -5.03 2.69
N ASN A 121 13.24 -5.32 2.67
CA ASN A 121 12.65 -6.36 3.49
C ASN A 121 13.17 -7.76 3.13
N SER A 122 13.45 -8.04 1.86
CA SER A 122 14.04 -9.32 1.42
C SER A 122 15.45 -9.47 1.97
N VAL A 123 16.24 -8.40 1.99
CA VAL A 123 17.57 -8.37 2.65
C VAL A 123 17.44 -8.66 4.15
N VAL A 124 16.48 -8.02 4.83
CA VAL A 124 16.17 -8.27 6.24
C VAL A 124 15.75 -9.72 6.48
N ALA A 125 14.85 -10.26 5.66
CA ALA A 125 14.38 -11.64 5.74
C ALA A 125 15.55 -12.63 5.58
N PHE A 126 16.43 -12.40 4.61
CA PHE A 126 17.61 -13.21 4.36
C PHE A 126 18.55 -13.22 5.58
N GLN A 127 18.84 -12.05 6.15
CA GLN A 127 19.65 -11.94 7.37
C GLN A 127 19.01 -12.66 8.56
N LEU A 128 17.69 -12.54 8.74
CA LEU A 128 16.95 -13.23 9.80
C LEU A 128 16.96 -14.76 9.64
N MET A 129 16.95 -15.25 8.39
CA MET A 129 17.10 -16.68 8.09
C MET A 129 18.50 -17.18 8.44
N ILE A 130 19.56 -16.47 8.05
CA ILE A 130 20.94 -16.82 8.41
C ILE A 130 21.10 -16.86 9.93
N LYS A 131 20.59 -15.85 10.66
CA LYS A 131 20.63 -15.84 12.13
C LYS A 131 19.88 -17.03 12.74
N LYS A 132 18.75 -17.45 12.15
CA LYS A 132 17.99 -18.63 12.61
C LYS A 132 18.78 -19.93 12.42
N LEU A 133 19.49 -20.08 11.30
CA LEU A 133 20.31 -21.27 11.03
C LEU A 133 21.50 -21.39 11.99
N LYS A 134 22.03 -20.25 12.48
CA LYS A 134 23.15 -20.20 13.43
C LYS A 134 22.73 -20.32 14.89
N ALA A 135 21.47 -20.07 15.23
CA ALA A 135 21.00 -19.99 16.61
C ALA A 135 20.23 -21.27 17.01
N THR A 136 20.75 -22.02 17.98
CA THR A 136 20.18 -23.29 18.47
C THR A 136 18.96 -23.10 19.38
N THR A 137 18.80 -21.92 19.99
CA THR A 137 17.70 -21.64 20.93
C THR A 137 17.23 -20.20 20.74
N SER A 138 15.93 -20.01 20.49
CA SER A 138 15.32 -18.67 20.35
C SER A 138 14.40 -18.37 21.52
N CYS A 139 14.52 -17.18 22.09
CA CYS A 139 13.66 -16.72 23.18
C CYS A 139 12.22 -16.49 22.68
N LEU A 140 11.24 -16.58 23.57
CA LEU A 140 9.81 -16.44 23.25
C LEU A 140 9.50 -15.05 22.65
N TYR A 141 10.19 -14.00 23.12
CA TYR A 141 10.09 -12.64 22.59
C TYR A 141 10.61 -12.54 21.14
N GLU A 142 11.71 -13.22 20.81
CA GLU A 142 12.25 -13.25 19.45
C GLU A 142 11.33 -13.99 18.49
N LYS A 143 10.65 -15.06 18.96
CA LYS A 143 9.65 -15.77 18.17
C LYS A 143 8.46 -14.86 17.83
N LYS A 144 7.98 -14.06 18.80
CA LYS A 144 6.90 -13.08 18.57
C LYS A 144 7.33 -12.01 17.56
N ASN A 145 8.49 -11.40 17.75
CA ASN A 145 9.00 -10.37 16.83
C ASN A 145 9.23 -10.92 15.41
N ARG A 146 9.71 -12.15 15.29
CA ARG A 146 9.87 -12.83 14.00
C ARG A 146 8.53 -13.12 13.32
N ARG A 147 7.50 -13.52 14.08
CA ARG A 147 6.15 -13.70 13.53
C ARG A 147 5.59 -12.39 13.00
N MET A 148 5.68 -11.30 13.77
CA MET A 148 5.23 -9.97 13.33
C MET A 148 5.99 -9.48 12.10
N PHE A 149 7.28 -9.79 11.98
CA PHE A 149 8.04 -9.52 10.76
C PHE A 149 7.47 -10.28 9.55
N TRP A 150 7.24 -11.59 9.66
CA TRP A 150 6.74 -12.39 8.55
C TRP A 150 5.30 -12.02 8.15
N GLN A 151 4.44 -11.65 9.11
CA GLN A 151 3.12 -11.10 8.82
C GLN A 151 3.23 -9.85 7.93
N GLY A 152 4.01 -8.85 8.36
CA GLY A 152 4.21 -7.63 7.57
C GLY A 152 4.91 -7.90 6.23
N PHE A 153 5.87 -8.82 6.17
CA PHE A 153 6.54 -9.17 4.92
C PHE A 153 5.57 -9.76 3.89
N VAL A 154 4.69 -10.68 4.33
CA VAL A 154 3.67 -11.29 3.47
C VAL A 154 2.67 -10.23 3.00
N GLN A 155 2.24 -9.33 3.90
CA GLN A 155 1.37 -8.21 3.55
C GLN A 155 2.00 -7.30 2.48
N ASP A 156 3.29 -6.98 2.60
CA ASP A 156 4.00 -6.16 1.61
C ASP A 156 4.05 -6.84 0.24
N VAL A 157 4.21 -8.17 0.20
CA VAL A 157 4.17 -8.97 -1.05
C VAL A 157 2.77 -8.97 -1.67
N PHE A 158 1.71 -9.17 -0.86
CA PHE A 158 0.34 -9.13 -1.36
C PHE A 158 -0.05 -7.74 -1.85
N ASN A 159 0.37 -6.68 -1.17
CA ASN A 159 0.16 -5.31 -1.62
C ASN A 159 0.86 -5.03 -2.97
N ALA A 160 2.09 -5.52 -3.16
CA ALA A 160 2.77 -5.38 -4.45
C ALA A 160 2.08 -6.20 -5.55
N ASN A 161 1.61 -7.40 -5.23
CA ASN A 161 0.81 -8.20 -6.15
C ASN A 161 -0.46 -7.45 -6.55
N ASP A 162 -1.23 -6.94 -5.59
CA ASP A 162 -2.43 -6.13 -5.82
C ASP A 162 -2.17 -4.94 -6.75
N LEU A 163 -1.11 -4.17 -6.51
CA LEU A 163 -0.71 -3.06 -7.38
C LEU A 163 -0.41 -3.51 -8.82
N ILE A 164 0.24 -4.66 -9.00
CA ILE A 164 0.51 -5.22 -10.33
C ILE A 164 -0.79 -5.63 -11.02
N TRP A 165 -1.69 -6.27 -10.28
CA TRP A 165 -2.98 -6.70 -10.79
C TRP A 165 -3.83 -5.51 -11.25
N GLN A 166 -3.97 -4.51 -10.40
CA GLN A 166 -4.73 -3.30 -10.70
C GLN A 166 -4.12 -2.48 -11.85
N CYS A 167 -2.79 -2.31 -11.88
CA CYS A 167 -2.14 -1.41 -12.85
C CYS A 167 -1.91 -2.05 -14.23
N PHE A 168 -1.70 -3.37 -14.29
CA PHE A 168 -1.27 -4.03 -15.53
C PHE A 168 -2.17 -5.19 -15.97
N LEU A 169 -2.74 -5.94 -15.02
CA LEU A 169 -3.46 -7.18 -15.36
C LEU A 169 -4.98 -6.98 -15.51
N SER A 170 -5.55 -5.95 -14.89
CA SER A 170 -6.98 -5.61 -14.95
C SER A 170 -7.46 -5.40 -16.39
N GLY A 171 -6.61 -4.85 -17.26
CA GLY A 171 -6.91 -4.61 -18.68
C GLY A 171 -6.67 -5.80 -19.63
N LEU A 172 -6.21 -6.96 -19.15
CA LEU A 172 -5.88 -8.11 -20.02
C LEU A 172 -7.09 -8.77 -20.67
N ILE A 173 -8.20 -8.89 -19.93
CA ILE A 173 -9.41 -9.55 -20.39
C ILE A 173 -10.56 -8.56 -20.28
N ASN A 174 -11.21 -8.28 -21.41
CA ASN A 174 -12.38 -7.40 -21.48
C ASN A 174 -13.64 -8.10 -20.95
N SER A 175 -13.66 -8.39 -19.64
CA SER A 175 -14.80 -8.98 -18.94
C SER A 175 -15.01 -8.27 -17.60
N PRO A 176 -16.25 -7.85 -17.25
CA PRO A 176 -16.55 -7.26 -15.95
C PRO A 176 -16.14 -8.14 -14.77
N ILE A 177 -16.26 -9.46 -14.92
CA ILE A 177 -15.86 -10.43 -13.88
C ILE A 177 -14.34 -10.43 -13.71
N TRP A 178 -13.58 -10.31 -14.80
CA TRP A 178 -12.12 -10.25 -14.73
C TRP A 178 -11.63 -8.99 -14.02
N VAL A 179 -12.21 -7.85 -14.36
CA VAL A 179 -11.89 -6.56 -13.72
C VAL A 179 -12.24 -6.61 -12.23
N PHE A 180 -13.40 -7.15 -11.87
CA PHE A 180 -13.77 -7.35 -10.46
C PHE A 180 -12.78 -8.26 -9.71
N ILE A 181 -12.35 -9.37 -10.32
CA ILE A 181 -11.35 -10.26 -9.71
C ILE A 181 -10.02 -9.53 -9.52
N ALA A 182 -9.54 -8.84 -10.55
CA ALA A 182 -8.26 -8.14 -10.54
C ALA A 182 -8.22 -6.97 -9.56
N ASP A 183 -9.29 -6.18 -9.48
CA ASP A 183 -9.28 -4.91 -8.74
C ASP A 183 -9.91 -5.02 -7.33
N THR A 184 -10.81 -5.99 -7.10
CA THR A 184 -11.52 -6.11 -5.81
C THR A 184 -11.16 -7.41 -5.07
N LEU A 185 -11.14 -8.55 -5.75
CA LEU A 185 -10.88 -9.83 -5.06
C LEU A 185 -9.41 -9.98 -4.66
N VAL A 186 -8.47 -9.62 -5.53
CA VAL A 186 -7.04 -9.62 -5.19
C VAL A 186 -6.73 -8.65 -4.06
N TRP A 187 -7.42 -7.52 -4.04
CA TRP A 187 -7.31 -6.50 -3.00
C TRP A 187 -7.69 -7.04 -1.61
N GLU A 188 -8.84 -7.71 -1.50
CA GLU A 188 -9.33 -8.31 -0.25
C GLU A 188 -8.43 -9.44 0.29
N LEU A 189 -7.52 -10.00 -0.51
CA LEU A 189 -6.56 -10.99 -0.02
C LEU A 189 -5.46 -10.38 0.85
N SER A 190 -5.16 -9.10 0.70
CA SER A 190 -4.09 -8.42 1.44
C SER A 190 -4.38 -8.32 2.95
N PRO A 191 -5.59 -7.90 3.40
CA PRO A 191 -5.93 -7.85 4.82
C PRO A 191 -6.12 -9.23 5.49
N ILE A 192 -6.51 -10.26 4.75
CA ILE A 192 -6.76 -11.61 5.29
C ILE A 192 -5.49 -12.21 5.93
N CYS A 193 -4.31 -11.78 5.50
CA CYS A 193 -3.03 -12.25 6.03
C CYS A 193 -2.58 -11.58 7.33
N ASP A 194 -3.29 -10.56 7.82
CA ASP A 194 -2.94 -9.83 9.06
C ASP A 194 -3.19 -10.67 10.34
N GLY A 195 -4.15 -11.62 10.27
CA GLY A 195 -4.36 -12.69 11.25
C GLY A 195 -5.55 -12.50 12.18
#